data_AF-A0A963JSA9-F1
#
_entry.id   AF-A0A963JSA9-F1
#
_cell.length_a   1.000
_cell.length_b   1.000
_cell.length_c   1.000
_cell.angle_alpha   90.00
_cell.angle_beta   90.00
_cell.angle_gamma   90.00
#
_symmetry.space_group_name_H-M   'P 1'
#
loop_
_entity.id
_entity.type
_entity.pdbx_description
1 polymer ?
#
loop_
_entity_poly.entity_id
_entity_poly.type
_entity_poly.pdbx_seq_one_letter_code
_entity_poly.pdbx_strand_id
1 'polypeptide(L)'
;LTYISVHTWERIIGIFTFVFALSISLPIPLTNFPPGWGILIMSLGLLSKDGITILIGMIVGTIGVGITMIILVLLWMGMSLPSFY
;
A
#
# COMPACT_ATOMS: atom_id res chain seq x y z
N LEU A 1 -26.02 -8.21 -14.99
CA LEU A 1 -24.71 -7.83 -15.57
C LEU A 1 -23.88 -6.92 -14.66
N THR A 2 -24.51 -6.09 -13.82
CA THR A 2 -23.83 -5.15 -12.88
C THR A 2 -23.06 -5.82 -11.74
N TYR A 3 -23.43 -7.03 -11.31
CA TYR A 3 -22.73 -7.70 -10.21
C TYR A 3 -21.33 -8.20 -10.59
N ILE A 4 -21.10 -8.61 -11.84
CA ILE A 4 -19.80 -9.18 -12.26
C ILE A 4 -18.68 -8.13 -12.29
N SER A 5 -19.03 -6.87 -12.57
CA SER A 5 -18.07 -5.75 -12.60
C SER A 5 -17.58 -5.37 -11.19
N VAL A 6 -18.47 -5.33 -10.20
CA VAL A 6 -18.12 -4.97 -8.80
C VAL A 6 -17.12 -5.96 -8.20
N HIS A 7 -17.34 -7.27 -8.40
CA HIS A 7 -16.44 -8.31 -7.88
C HIS A 7 -15.04 -8.24 -8.50
N THR A 8 -14.93 -7.81 -9.77
CA THR A 8 -13.63 -7.68 -10.44
C THR A 8 -12.84 -6.51 -9.86
N TRP A 9 -13.51 -5.39 -9.60
CA TRP A 9 -12.90 -4.23 -8.96
C TRP A 9 -12.49 -4.52 -7.51
N GLU A 10 -13.32 -5.21 -6.74
CA GLU A 10 -12.98 -5.65 -5.38
C GLU A 10 -11.75 -6.57 -5.36
N ARG A 11 -11.61 -7.47 -6.34
CA ARG A 11 -10.41 -8.30 -6.48
C ARG A 11 -9.15 -7.49 -6.75
N ILE A 12 -9.21 -6.48 -7.61
CA ILE A 12 -8.06 -5.60 -7.90
C ILE A 12 -7.65 -4.88 -6.62
N ILE A 13 -8.60 -4.28 -5.90
CA ILE A 13 -8.34 -3.57 -4.64
C ILE A 13 -7.77 -4.53 -3.58
N GLY A 14 -8.30 -5.76 -3.52
CA GLY A 14 -7.77 -6.82 -2.65
C GLY A 14 -6.33 -7.18 -2.97
N ILE A 15 -5.95 -7.30 -4.24
CA ILE A 15 -4.58 -7.57 -4.67
C ILE A 15 -3.65 -6.41 -4.26
N PHE A 16 -4.04 -5.16 -4.51
CA PHE A 16 -3.25 -4.00 -4.08
C PHE A 16 -3.07 -3.97 -2.56
N THR A 17 -4.15 -4.17 -1.82
CA THR A 17 -4.14 -4.23 -0.35
C THR A 17 -3.24 -5.36 0.15
N PHE A 18 -3.26 -6.52 -0.50
CA PHE A 18 -2.40 -7.65 -0.15
C PHE A 18 -0.92 -7.32 -0.35
N VAL A 19 -0.55 -6.69 -1.47
CA VAL A 19 0.83 -6.24 -1.72
C VAL A 19 1.28 -5.22 -0.66
N PHE A 20 0.40 -4.29 -0.29
CA PHE A 20 0.71 -3.29 0.74
C PHE A 20 0.86 -3.93 2.12
N ALA A 21 0.01 -4.92 2.44
CA ALA A 21 0.10 -5.68 3.68
C ALA A 21 1.40 -6.51 3.75
N LEU A 22 1.84 -7.11 2.64
CA LEU A 22 3.13 -7.80 2.57
C LEU A 22 4.30 -6.84 2.84
N SER A 23 4.23 -5.61 2.31
CA SER A 23 5.21 -4.56 2.58
C SER A 23 5.23 -4.19 4.08
N ILE A 24 4.07 -4.03 4.71
CA ILE A 24 3.94 -3.73 6.16
C ILE A 24 4.42 -4.91 7.04
N SER A 25 4.27 -6.14 6.55
CA SER A 25 4.72 -7.35 7.26
C SER A 25 6.24 -7.40 7.42
N LEU A 26 7.01 -6.63 6.63
CA LEU A 26 8.43 -6.47 6.86
C LEU A 26 8.64 -5.58 8.09
N PRO A 27 9.40 -6.04 9.10
CA PRO A 27 9.64 -5.29 10.33
C PRO A 27 10.72 -4.22 10.12
N ILE A 28 10.52 -3.34 9.14
CA ILE A 28 11.39 -2.19 8.89
C ILE A 28 10.74 -0.97 9.56
N PRO A 29 11.42 -0.31 10.50
CA PRO A 29 10.87 0.86 11.18
C PRO A 29 10.60 2.00 10.18
N LEU A 30 9.54 2.77 10.43
CA LEU A 30 9.12 3.96 9.66
C LEU A 30 8.64 3.72 8.21
N THR A 31 8.90 2.57 7.59
CA THR A 31 8.50 2.29 6.21
C THR A 31 7.05 1.84 6.06
N ASN A 32 6.43 1.43 7.17
CA ASN A 32 5.10 0.83 7.17
C ASN A 32 3.98 1.88 7.22
N PHE A 33 4.28 3.12 7.60
CA PHE A 33 3.30 4.19 7.65
C PHE A 33 2.77 4.54 6.25
N PRO A 34 3.61 4.83 5.23
CA PRO A 34 3.12 5.18 3.90
C PRO A 34 2.18 4.12 3.25
N PRO A 35 2.54 2.80 3.19
CA PRO A 35 1.63 1.80 2.67
C PRO A 35 0.39 1.62 3.56
N GLY A 36 0.52 1.76 4.89
CA GLY A 36 -0.61 1.70 5.83
C GLY A 36 -1.64 2.80 5.61
N TRP A 37 -1.19 4.04 5.34
CA TRP A 37 -2.06 5.14 4.94
C TRP A 37 -2.79 4.86 3.61
N GLY A 38 -2.12 4.22 2.66
CA GLY A 38 -2.74 3.77 1.42
C GLY A 38 -3.90 2.81 1.66
N ILE A 39 -3.70 1.78 2.50
CA ILE A 39 -4.75 0.83 2.89
C ILE A 39 -5.90 1.53 3.61
N LEU A 40 -5.59 2.44 4.54
CA LEU A 40 -6.60 3.22 5.26
C LEU A 40 -7.49 4.01 4.29
N ILE A 41 -6.90 4.79 3.39
CA ILE A 41 -7.64 5.62 2.44
C ILE A 41 -8.47 4.74 1.48
N MET A 42 -7.91 3.61 0.99
CA MET A 42 -8.67 2.67 0.18
C MET A 42 -9.88 2.10 0.92
N SER A 43 -9.72 1.74 2.20
CA SER A 43 -10.81 1.22 3.03
C SER A 43 -11.93 2.25 3.26
N LEU A 44 -11.56 3.52 3.43
CA LEU A 44 -12.52 4.63 3.52
C LEU A 44 -13.24 4.87 2.19
N GLY A 45 -12.55 4.77 1.06
CA GLY A 45 -13.16 4.89 -0.26
C GLY A 45 -14.16 3.75 -0.55
N LEU A 46 -13.84 2.52 -0.13
CA LEU A 46 -14.77 1.38 -0.18
C LEU A 46 -16.02 1.62 0.67
N LEU A 47 -15.85 2.14 1.90
CA LEU A 47 -16.96 2.44 2.80
C LEU A 47 -17.89 3.52 2.23
N SER A 48 -17.32 4.57 1.65
CA SER A 48 -18.05 5.66 1.00
C SER A 48 -18.61 5.30 -0.38
N LYS A 49 -18.28 4.11 -0.91
CA LYS A 49 -18.56 3.69 -2.30
C LYS A 49 -18.04 4.71 -3.33
N ASP A 50 -16.94 5.38 -3.01
CA ASP A 50 -16.30 6.40 -3.84
C ASP A 50 -15.01 5.84 -4.48
N GLY A 51 -15.08 5.61 -5.79
CA GLY A 51 -13.94 5.13 -6.58
C GLY A 51 -12.76 6.10 -6.61
N ILE A 52 -12.98 7.40 -6.44
CA ILE A 52 -11.91 8.41 -6.47
C ILE A 52 -11.05 8.28 -5.22
N THR A 53 -11.67 8.21 -4.05
CA THR A 53 -10.95 8.00 -2.78
C THR A 53 -10.16 6.69 -2.80
N ILE A 54 -10.71 5.61 -3.38
CA ILE A 54 -9.97 4.34 -3.55
C ILE A 54 -8.72 4.55 -4.44
N LEU A 55 -8.85 5.30 -5.53
CA LEU A 55 -7.75 5.59 -6.44
C LEU A 55 -6.63 6.40 -5.76
N ILE A 56 -7.00 7.38 -4.94
CA ILE A 56 -6.05 8.14 -4.12
C ILE A 56 -5.32 7.21 -3.16
N GLY A 57 -6.04 6.30 -2.49
CA GLY A 57 -5.44 5.31 -1.60
C GLY A 57 -4.47 4.37 -2.32
N MET A 58 -4.80 3.94 -3.54
CA MET A 58 -3.89 3.12 -4.37
C MET A 58 -2.61 3.88 -4.72
N ILE A 59 -2.69 5.17 -5.07
CA ILE A 59 -1.52 5.99 -5.38
C ILE A 59 -0.64 6.15 -4.13
N VAL A 60 -1.23 6.52 -3.00
CA VAL A 60 -0.51 6.70 -1.73
C VAL A 60 0.17 5.39 -1.30
N GLY A 61 -0.54 4.27 -1.36
CA GLY A 61 0.02 2.98 -1.00
C GLY A 61 1.12 2.51 -1.96
N THR A 62 1.00 2.78 -3.26
CA THR A 62 2.03 2.46 -4.25
C THR A 62 3.31 3.26 -4.01
N ILE A 63 3.19 4.56 -3.70
CA ILE A 63 4.33 5.39 -3.27
C ILE A 63 4.97 4.78 -2.02
N GLY A 64 4.15 4.35 -1.05
CA GLY A 64 4.62 3.73 0.16
C GLY A 64 5.41 2.43 -0.07
N VAL A 65 4.89 1.52 -0.91
CA VAL A 65 5.63 0.32 -1.31
C VAL A 65 6.92 0.69 -2.05
N GLY A 66 6.89 1.70 -2.92
CA GLY A 66 8.09 2.20 -3.59
C GLY A 66 9.19 2.61 -2.59
N ILE A 67 8.82 3.36 -1.55
CA ILE A 67 9.75 3.73 -0.45
C ILE A 67 10.31 2.48 0.23
N THR A 68 9.46 1.50 0.55
CA THR A 68 9.91 0.25 1.19
C THR A 68 10.89 -0.54 0.31
N MET A 69 10.64 -0.58 -1.00
CA MET A 69 11.52 -1.27 -1.96
C MET A 69 12.86 -0.55 -2.12
N ILE A 70 12.87 0.78 -2.15
CA ILE A 70 14.12 1.55 -2.17
C ILE A 70 14.95 1.21 -0.94
N ILE A 71 14.34 1.21 0.24
CA ILE A 71 15.04 0.92 1.50
C ILE A 71 15.59 -0.51 1.52
N LEU A 72 14.82 -1.49 1.02
CA LEU A 72 15.28 -2.87 0.86
C LEU A 72 16.51 -2.97 -0.06
N VAL A 73 16.52 -2.25 -1.19
CA VAL A 73 17.67 -2.23 -2.11
C VAL A 73 18.89 -1.61 -1.46
N LEU A 74 18.74 -0.51 -0.72
CA LEU A 74 19.85 0.13 0.00
C LEU A 74 20.44 -0.82 1.06
N LEU A 75 19.58 -1.51 1.80
CA LEU A 75 19.98 -2.56 2.76
C LEU A 75 20.78 -3.67 2.07
N TRP A 76 20.30 -4.15 0.92
CA TRP A 76 20.99 -5.18 0.12
C TRP A 76 22.36 -4.73 -0.38
N MET A 77 22.49 -3.43 -0.72
CA MET A 77 23.77 -2.83 -1.11
C MET A 77 24.75 -2.64 0.08
N GLY A 78 24.37 -3.08 1.29
CA GLY A 78 25.20 -2.96 2.49
C GLY A 78 25.19 -1.56 3.10
N MET A 79 24.29 -0.68 2.66
CA MET A 79 24.09 0.61 3.32
C MET A 79 23.30 0.40 4.61
N SER A 80 23.85 0.90 5.72
CA SER A 80 23.15 0.94 7.00
C SER A 80 21.86 1.75 6.86
N LEU A 81 20.76 1.25 7.42
CA LEU A 81 19.52 2.02 7.49
C LEU A 81 19.83 3.40 8.10
N PRO A 82 19.16 4.47 7.64
CA PRO A 82 19.19 5.74 8.36
C PRO A 82 18.73 5.46 9.80
N SER A 83 19.70 5.45 10.73
CA SER A 83 19.43 5.29 12.14
C SER A 83 18.84 6.60 12.62
N PHE A 84 17.51 6.66 12.71
CA PHE A 84 16.83 7.73 13.43
C PHE A 84 16.92 7.42 14.94
N TYR A 85 18.15 7.49 15.46
CA TYR A 85 18.47 7.58 16.88
C TYR A 85 19.40 8.78 17.06
#